data_AF-A0A353RGF3-F1
#
_entry.id   AF-A0A353RGF3-F1
#
_cell.length_a   1.000
_cell.length_b   1.000
_cell.length_c   1.000
_cell.angle_alpha   90.00
_cell.angle_beta   90.00
_cell.angle_gamma   90.00
#
_symmetry.space_group_name_H-M   'P 1'
#
loop_
_entity.id
_entity.type
_entity.pdbx_description
1 polymer ?
#
loop_
_entity_poly.entity_id
_entity_poly.type
_entity_poly.pdbx_seq_one_letter_code
_entity_poly.pdbx_strand_id
1 'polypeptide(L)' 'MDVRELIMQGRVVDAEQILDGVPPERRNAEWFFLKGTVLYRRGWLEEAYGDLARACQMDPSNAEYRAAFAQVENQRRG' A
#
# COMPACT_ATOMS: atom_id res chain seq x y z
N MET A 1 -8.96 9.05 12.94
CA MET A 1 -7.73 9.33 12.19
C MET A 1 -7.59 8.21 11.19
N ASP A 2 -7.62 8.54 9.91
CA ASP A 2 -7.59 7.58 8.82
C ASP A 2 -6.15 7.10 8.55
N VAL A 3 -6.00 5.87 8.04
CA VAL A 3 -4.69 5.32 7.66
C VAL A 3 -4.03 6.17 6.56
N ARG A 4 -4.81 6.68 5.60
CA ARG A 4 -4.31 7.58 4.55
C ARG A 4 -3.73 8.87 5.13
N GLU A 5 -4.38 9.45 6.13
CA GLU A 5 -3.91 10.67 6.81
C GLU A 5 -2.59 10.41 7.54
N LEU A 6 -2.46 9.28 8.24
CA LEU A 6 -1.23 8.89 8.93
C LEU A 6 -0.07 8.72 7.96
N ILE A 7 -0.30 8.07 6.82
CA ILE A 7 0.68 7.93 5.75
C ILE A 7 1.10 9.32 5.25
N MET A 8 0.15 10.22 4.95
CA MET A 8 0.46 11.57 4.47
C MET A 8 1.31 12.38 5.46
N GLN A 9 1.06 12.23 6.76
CA GLN A 9 1.82 12.87 7.83
C GLN A 9 3.20 12.24 8.09
N GLY A 10 3.58 11.18 7.35
CA GLY A 10 4.82 10.45 7.57
C GLY A 10 4.80 9.51 8.77
N ARG A 11 3.64 9.37 9.42
CA ARG A 11 3.40 8.49 10.58
C ARG A 11 3.15 7.06 10.12
N VAL A 12 4.09 6.50 9.36
CA VAL A 12 3.95 5.18 8.72
C VAL A 12 3.89 4.03 9.73
N VAL A 13 4.50 4.18 10.91
CA VAL A 13 4.45 3.19 11.99
C VAL A 13 3.04 3.07 12.57
N ASP A 14 2.39 4.21 12.83
CA ASP A 14 1.01 4.22 13.34
C ASP A 14 0.03 3.68 12.29
N ALA A 15 0.23 4.04 11.01
CA ALA A 15 -0.55 3.50 9.90
C ALA A 15 -0.43 1.96 9.82
N GLU A 16 0.79 1.45 9.97
CA GLU A 16 1.06 0.01 9.95
C GLU A 16 0.36 -0.72 11.10
N GLN A 17 0.42 -0.18 12.33
CA GLN A 17 -0.25 -0.79 13.48
C GLN A 17 -1.76 -0.94 13.26
N ILE A 18 -2.39 0.07 12.66
CA ILE A 18 -3.82 0.00 12.32
C ILE A 18 -4.07 -1.07 11.26
N LEU A 19 -3.24 -1.12 10.21
CA LEU A 19 -3.38 -2.12 9.14
C LEU A 19 -3.17 -3.55 9.64
N ASP A 20 -2.19 -3.77 10.52
CA ASP A 20 -1.89 -5.10 11.07
C ASP A 20 -3.02 -5.60 11.98
N GLY A 21 -3.78 -4.69 12.61
CA GLY A 21 -5.00 -5.01 13.34
C GLY A 21 -6.19 -5.46 12.47
N VAL A 22 -6.12 -5.28 11.15
CA VAL A 22 -7.18 -5.74 10.23
C VAL A 22 -7.04 -7.24 9.98
N PRO A 23 -8.08 -8.05 10.29
CA PRO A 23 -8.04 -9.49 10.10
C PRO A 23 -7.94 -9.83 8.61
N PRO A 24 -7.26 -10.93 8.23
CA PRO A 24 -7.03 -11.31 6.83
C PRO A 24 -8.29 -11.34 5.97
N GLU A 25 -9.41 -11.77 6.54
CA GLU A 25 -10.72 -11.88 5.88
C GLU A 25 -11.30 -10.52 5.45
N ARG A 26 -10.89 -9.43 6.10
CA ARG A 26 -11.31 -8.06 5.82
C ARG A 26 -10.30 -7.28 4.99
N ARG A 27 -9.18 -7.90 4.59
CA ARG A 27 -8.16 -7.26 3.76
C ARG A 27 -8.62 -7.22 2.31
N ASN A 28 -9.16 -6.07 1.91
CA ASN A 28 -9.62 -5.78 0.56
C ASN A 28 -8.52 -5.06 -0.24
N ALA A 29 -8.83 -4.67 -1.48
CA ALA A 29 -7.91 -3.97 -2.36
C ALA A 29 -7.30 -2.70 -1.72
N GLU A 30 -8.10 -1.95 -0.98
CA GLU A 30 -7.65 -0.75 -0.25
C GLU A 30 -6.64 -1.08 0.84
N TRP A 31 -6.87 -2.14 1.61
CA TRP A 31 -5.91 -2.57 2.62
C TRP A 31 -4.53 -2.85 2.02
N PHE A 32 -4.49 -3.60 0.90
CA PHE A 32 -3.25 -3.90 0.18
C PHE A 32 -2.60 -2.63 -0.38
N PHE A 33 -3.39 -1.70 -0.89
CA PHE A 33 -2.89 -0.41 -1.37
C PHE A 33 -2.22 0.40 -0.25
N LEU A 34 -2.86 0.49 0.92
CA LEU A 34 -2.34 1.21 2.07
C LEU A 34 -1.08 0.55 2.63
N LYS A 35 -1.09 -0.79 2.78
CA LYS A 35 0.09 -1.55 3.24
C LYS A 35 1.26 -1.40 2.28
N GLY A 36 1.02 -1.53 0.97
CA GLY A 36 2.04 -1.31 -0.05
C GLY A 36 2.61 0.10 -0.02
N THR A 37 1.78 1.12 0.20
CA THR A 37 2.24 2.52 0.34
C THR A 37 3.08 2.74 1.60
N VAL A 38 2.71 2.12 2.72
CA VAL A 38 3.51 2.13 3.97
C VAL A 38 4.88 1.50 3.72
N LEU A 39 4.92 0.31 3.12
CA LEU A 39 6.16 -0.41 2.83
C LEU A 39 7.06 0.37 1.86
N TYR A 40 6.47 0.99 0.84
CA TYR A 40 7.18 1.86 -0.10
C TYR A 40 7.87 3.02 0.62
N ARG A 41 7.17 3.70 1.54
CA ARG A 41 7.77 4.78 2.35
C ARG A 41 8.85 4.29 3.31
N ARG A 42 8.83 3.02 3.72
CA ARG A 42 9.89 2.39 4.52
C ARG A 42 11.09 1.94 3.68
N GLY A 43 11.01 2.04 2.35
CA GLY A 43 12.05 1.58 1.42
C GLY A 43 11.97 0.09 1.09
N TRP A 44 10.89 -0.59 1.48
CA TRP A 44 10.71 -2.03 1.29
C TRP A 44 10.01 -2.26 -0.05
N LEU A 45 10.76 -2.06 -1.14
CA LEU A 45 10.22 -2.01 -2.50
C LEU A 45 9.67 -3.35 -2.99
N GLU A 46 10.26 -4.47 -2.57
CA GLU A 46 9.81 -5.80 -3.00
C GLU A 46 8.45 -6.15 -2.41
N GLU A 47 8.27 -5.97 -1.10
CA GLU A 47 6.98 -6.20 -0.45
C GLU A 47 5.93 -5.18 -0.91
N ALA A 48 6.32 -3.91 -1.04
CA ALA A 48 5.43 -2.87 -1.57
C ALA A 48 4.91 -3.22 -2.96
N TYR A 49 5.77 -3.75 -3.84
CA TYR A 49 5.38 -4.20 -5.17
C TYR A 49 4.33 -5.32 -5.10
N GLY A 50 4.54 -6.32 -4.24
CA GLY A 50 3.61 -7.43 -4.08
C GLY A 50 2.22 -6.97 -3.60
N ASP A 51 2.17 -6.11 -2.59
CA ASP A 51 0.92 -5.59 -2.05
C ASP A 51 0.20 -4.69 -3.06
N LEU A 52 0.91 -3.77 -3.72
CA LEU A 52 0.31 -2.90 -4.74
C LEU A 52 -0.14 -3.70 -5.98
N ALA A 53 0.60 -4.73 -6.38
CA ALA A 53 0.17 -5.65 -7.44
C ALA A 53 -1.15 -6.32 -7.06
N ARG A 54 -1.28 -6.78 -5.81
CA ARG A 54 -2.51 -7.40 -5.32
C ARG A 54 -3.68 -6.42 -5.31
N ALA A 55 -3.47 -5.18 -4.88
CA ALA A 55 -4.48 -4.14 -4.91
C ALA A 55 -4.98 -3.88 -6.34
N CYS A 56 -4.07 -3.74 -7.31
CA CYS A 56 -4.39 -3.58 -8.73
C CYS A 56 -5.14 -4.78 -9.32
N GLN A 57 -4.81 -6.01 -8.91
CA GLN A 57 -5.51 -7.20 -9.37
C GLN A 57 -6.94 -7.29 -8.81
N MET A 58 -7.14 -6.84 -7.56
CA MET A 58 -8.45 -6.87 -6.91
C MET A 58 -9.38 -5.78 -7.43
N ASP A 59 -8.85 -4.60 -7.74
CA ASP A 59 -9.60 -3.52 -8.37
C ASP A 59 -8.82 -2.93 -9.56
N PRO A 60 -8.91 -3.57 -10.74
CA PRO A 60 -8.21 -3.12 -11.93
C PRO A 60 -8.79 -1.83 -12.51
N SER A 61 -9.99 -1.42 -12.10
CA SER A 61 -10.63 -0.16 -12.53
C SER A 61 -10.06 1.04 -11.78
N ASN A 62 -9.54 0.85 -10.58
CA ASN A 62 -8.98 1.91 -9.76
C ASN A 62 -7.64 2.47 -10.31
N ALA A 63 -7.68 3.73 -10.76
CA ALA A 63 -6.51 4.41 -11.31
C ALA A 63 -5.45 4.75 -10.26
N GLU A 64 -5.86 4.99 -9.00
CA GLU A 64 -4.94 5.28 -7.89
C GLU A 64 -3.99 4.11 -7.64
N TYR A 65 -4.53 2.89 -7.64
CA TYR A 65 -3.74 1.69 -7.38
C TYR A 65 -2.74 1.43 -8.51
N ARG A 66 -3.19 1.57 -9.76
CA ARG A 66 -2.31 1.41 -10.94
C ARG A 66 -1.18 2.44 -10.93
N ALA A 67 -1.46 3.70 -10.57
CA ALA A 67 -0.45 4.74 -10.49
C ALA A 67 0.59 4.45 -9.41
N ALA A 68 0.16 4.05 -8.20
CA ALA A 68 1.07 3.70 -7.12
C ALA A 68 1.92 2.47 -7.45
N PHE A 69 1.32 1.43 -8.05
CA PHE A 69 2.04 0.25 -8.50
C PHE A 69 3.12 0.60 -9.54
N ALA A 70 2.78 1.41 -10.55
CA ALA A 70 3.73 1.86 -11.56
C ALA A 70 4.89 2.67 -10.96
N GLN A 71 4.62 3.50 -9.95
CA GLN A 71 5.64 4.24 -9.23
C GLN A 71 6.63 3.30 -8.52
N VAL A 72 6.14 2.28 -7.82
CA VAL A 72 6.99 1.30 -7.13
C VAL A 72 7.74 0.42 -8.14
N GLU A 73 7.10 0.00 -9.22
CA GLU A 73 7.75 -0.77 -10.28
C GLU A 73 8.92 0.00 -10.91
N ASN A 74 8.72 1.29 -11.22
CA ASN A 74 9.79 2.14 -11.77
C ASN A 74 10.94 2.32 -10.78
N GLN A 75 10.65 2.56 -9.50
CA GLN A 75 11.69 2.73 -8.48
C GLN A 75 12.44 1.44 -8.16
N ARG A 76 11.79 0.28 -8.29
CA ARG A 76 12.44 -1.03 -8.15
C ARG A 76 13.37 -1.33 -9.32
N ARG A 77 13.06 -0.85 -10.52
CA ARG A 77 13.82 -1.11 -11.76
C ARG A 77 14.96 -0.11 -12.02
N GLY A 78 14.95 1.05 -11.37
CA GLY A 78 15.98 2.08 -11.47
C GLY A 78 17.12 1.85 -10.49
#